data_AF-A0A7X8Z6T3-F1
#
_entry.id   AF-A0A7X8Z6T3-F1
#
_cell.length_a   1.000
_cell.length_b   1.000
_cell.length_c   1.000
_cell.angle_alpha   90.00
_cell.angle_beta   90.00
_cell.angle_gamma   90.00
#
_symmetry.space_group_name_H-M   'P 1'
#
loop_
_entity.id
_entity.type
_entity.pdbx_description
1 polymer ?
#
loop_
_entity_poly.entity_id
_entity_poly.type
_entity_poly.pdbx_seq_one_letter_code
_entity_poly.pdbx_strand_id
1 'polypeptide(L)'
;MRQKICLGLIILFLLGTAGCADLSSYDLSGQVELRPKSDGLPYLEVHEYKPRPKKGADSILESISEEFTQAIKKMLSSYIVYPLELYPKLNFTKEVLLCEEPYEIQVDFANLPPKDFNYLKVYDPQGEEVKIKAIEEKIRVGRDSVNMKSQNEHGTKHSGYGLASFLEPYSNNEYILEIDYLIECVPVVVRVIKNDRGVATGYEVEDERIEMYITAKIGNRTYLYGERKLNGKKTLPVSVVDWNLDGEFTDEDMVKIEDKKEEMFFPVNKRFKVGTGKEATWYIIELEKTGDDKYILNINEA
;
A
#
# COMPACT_ATOMS: atom_id res chain seq x y z
N MET A 1 15.91 23.81 -16.76
CA MET A 1 17.06 22.86 -16.61
C MET A 1 17.19 22.24 -15.21
N ARG A 2 16.68 22.85 -14.12
CA ARG A 2 16.75 22.26 -12.76
C ARG A 2 15.70 21.16 -12.45
N GLN A 3 14.56 21.12 -13.16
CA GLN A 3 13.50 20.10 -12.94
C GLN A 3 13.84 18.71 -13.50
N LYS A 4 14.58 18.61 -14.61
CA LYS A 4 14.96 17.30 -15.20
C LYS A 4 16.00 16.52 -14.38
N ILE A 5 16.68 17.18 -13.43
CA ILE A 5 17.71 16.55 -12.58
C ILE A 5 17.06 15.92 -11.33
N CYS A 6 15.91 16.42 -10.86
CA CYS A 6 15.22 15.84 -9.70
C CYS A 6 14.49 14.54 -10.05
N LEU A 7 13.92 14.40 -11.25
CA LEU A 7 13.22 13.18 -11.66
C LEU A 7 14.18 11.98 -11.77
N GLY A 8 15.38 12.20 -12.34
CA GLY A 8 16.41 11.16 -12.47
C GLY A 8 17.01 10.68 -11.15
N LEU A 9 16.98 11.52 -10.10
CA LEU A 9 17.47 11.15 -8.76
C LEU A 9 16.46 10.33 -7.95
N ILE A 10 15.16 10.51 -8.19
CA ILE A 10 14.10 9.72 -7.55
C ILE A 10 14.10 8.28 -8.07
N ILE A 11 14.35 8.09 -9.37
CA ILE A 11 14.51 6.75 -9.98
C ILE A 11 15.73 6.02 -9.40
N LEU A 12 16.84 6.72 -9.16
CA LEU A 12 18.06 6.10 -8.62
C LEU A 12 17.95 5.72 -7.14
N PHE A 13 17.13 6.43 -6.37
CA PHE A 13 16.95 6.18 -4.93
C PHE A 13 15.89 5.09 -4.66
N LEU A 14 14.92 4.89 -5.56
CA LEU A 14 13.92 3.82 -5.47
C LEU A 14 14.45 2.43 -5.88
N LEU A 15 15.58 2.36 -6.59
CA LEU A 15 16.27 1.09 -6.91
C LEU A 15 16.98 0.45 -5.70
N GLY A 16 17.04 1.13 -4.55
CA GLY A 16 17.85 0.74 -3.39
C GLY A 16 17.17 -0.14 -2.35
N THR A 17 15.85 -0.42 -2.45
CA THR A 17 15.11 -1.14 -1.39
C THR A 17 14.18 -2.23 -1.88
N ALA A 18 14.42 -2.81 -3.05
CA ALA A 18 13.75 -4.06 -3.42
C ALA A 18 14.24 -5.20 -2.51
N GLY A 19 13.30 -5.89 -1.87
CA GLY A 19 13.53 -7.03 -0.98
C GLY A 19 14.42 -8.11 -1.61
N CYS A 20 15.15 -8.82 -0.75
CA CYS A 20 16.21 -9.75 -1.12
C CYS A 20 15.63 -11.12 -1.54
N ALA A 21 14.85 -11.16 -2.62
CA ALA A 21 14.54 -12.38 -3.34
C ALA A 21 15.69 -12.64 -4.31
N ASP A 22 16.48 -13.67 -4.03
CA ASP A 22 17.66 -13.96 -4.81
C ASP A 22 17.32 -14.69 -6.12
N LEU A 23 16.86 -13.91 -7.11
CA LEU A 23 16.69 -14.38 -8.49
C LEU A 23 18.03 -14.66 -9.19
N SER A 24 19.19 -14.36 -8.58
CA SER A 24 20.50 -14.62 -9.21
C SER A 24 20.78 -16.10 -9.45
N SER A 25 20.09 -16.98 -8.72
CA SER A 25 20.15 -18.43 -8.89
C SER A 25 19.41 -18.95 -10.13
N TYR A 26 18.70 -18.08 -10.86
CA TYR A 26 17.93 -18.44 -12.05
C TYR A 26 18.37 -17.63 -13.27
N ASP A 27 18.42 -18.29 -14.42
CA ASP A 27 18.47 -17.62 -15.71
C ASP A 27 17.09 -17.05 -16.02
N LEU A 28 16.98 -15.72 -16.01
CA LEU A 28 15.74 -15.01 -16.29
C LEU A 28 15.48 -14.90 -17.80
N SER A 29 16.48 -15.20 -18.63
CA SER A 29 16.42 -15.00 -20.07
C SER A 29 15.27 -15.76 -20.71
N GLY A 30 14.67 -15.18 -21.73
CA GLY A 30 13.60 -15.80 -22.49
C GLY A 30 12.45 -14.84 -22.76
N GLN A 31 11.43 -15.40 -23.39
CA GLN A 31 10.28 -14.66 -23.88
C GLN A 31 9.07 -14.92 -22.99
N VAL A 32 8.31 -13.86 -22.71
CA VAL A 32 7.03 -13.92 -22.00
C VAL A 32 5.97 -13.31 -22.90
N GLU A 33 4.96 -14.11 -23.24
CA GLU A 33 3.74 -13.57 -23.83
C GLU A 33 2.94 -12.85 -22.74
N LEU A 34 2.69 -11.57 -22.97
CA LEU A 34 1.92 -10.72 -22.09
C LEU A 34 0.54 -10.46 -22.69
N ARG A 35 -0.46 -10.41 -21.82
CA ARG A 35 -1.85 -10.10 -22.16
C ARG A 35 -2.39 -9.02 -21.23
N PRO A 36 -3.25 -8.12 -21.72
CA PRO A 36 -3.97 -7.19 -20.87
C PRO A 36 -4.79 -7.93 -19.81
N LYS A 37 -4.74 -7.44 -18.58
CA LYS A 37 -5.59 -7.85 -17.46
C LYS A 37 -6.21 -6.61 -16.83
N SER A 38 -7.42 -6.78 -16.31
CA SER A 38 -8.22 -5.71 -15.68
C SER A 38 -8.74 -6.08 -14.29
N ASP A 39 -8.11 -7.09 -13.67
CA ASP A 39 -8.41 -7.57 -12.32
C ASP A 39 -7.79 -6.70 -11.21
N GLY A 40 -7.04 -5.67 -11.59
CA GLY A 40 -6.43 -4.67 -10.70
C GLY A 40 -5.13 -5.16 -10.07
N LEU A 41 -4.00 -4.56 -10.48
CA LEU A 41 -2.66 -4.45 -9.83
C LEU A 41 -1.58 -4.24 -10.91
N PRO A 42 -0.43 -3.57 -10.62
CA PRO A 42 -0.03 -2.95 -9.36
C PRO A 42 -0.07 -1.42 -9.38
N TYR A 43 0.04 -0.84 -8.19
CA TYR A 43 -0.24 0.56 -7.89
C TYR A 43 1.03 1.34 -7.52
N LEU A 44 1.05 2.63 -7.85
CA LEU A 44 1.90 3.65 -7.25
C LEU A 44 1.40 4.01 -5.85
N GLU A 45 2.29 4.11 -4.86
CA GLU A 45 1.94 4.57 -3.53
C GLU A 45 1.73 6.10 -3.51
N VAL A 46 0.54 6.53 -3.09
CA VAL A 46 0.16 7.95 -2.97
C VAL A 46 0.44 8.46 -1.57
N HIS A 47 0.11 7.63 -0.57
CA HIS A 47 0.25 8.00 0.82
C HIS A 47 0.49 6.77 1.69
N GLU A 48 1.47 6.86 2.57
CA GLU A 48 1.60 5.98 3.72
C GLU A 48 1.70 6.84 4.99
N TYR A 49 0.82 6.55 5.94
CA TYR A 49 0.96 6.99 7.32
C TYR A 49 0.96 5.78 8.22
N LYS A 50 2.12 5.49 8.81
CA LYS A 50 2.33 4.39 9.74
C LYS A 50 3.19 4.85 10.92
N PRO A 51 2.60 5.55 11.90
CA PRO A 51 3.33 5.98 13.08
C PRO A 51 3.95 4.77 13.78
N ARG A 52 5.16 4.95 14.32
CA ARG A 52 5.80 3.90 15.11
C ARG A 52 4.88 3.57 16.30
N PRO A 53 4.61 2.28 16.58
CA PRO A 53 3.86 1.91 17.77
C PRO A 53 4.67 2.38 18.98
N LYS A 54 4.14 3.36 19.70
CA LYS A 54 4.76 3.83 20.93
C LYS A 54 4.13 3.08 22.12
N LYS A 55 4.97 2.65 23.07
CA LYS A 55 4.54 1.91 24.26
C LYS A 55 4.34 2.87 25.45
N GLY A 56 3.25 2.71 26.18
CA GLY A 56 3.02 3.37 27.49
C GLY A 56 2.37 4.76 27.45
N ALA A 57 1.96 5.23 28.63
CA ALA A 57 1.07 6.40 28.83
C ALA A 57 1.64 7.74 28.34
N ASP A 58 2.96 7.95 28.46
CA ASP A 58 3.61 9.21 28.02
C ASP A 58 3.61 9.36 26.50
N SER A 59 3.53 8.25 25.78
CA SER A 59 3.57 8.26 24.32
C SER A 59 2.25 8.63 23.64
N ILE A 60 1.15 8.44 24.36
CA ILE A 60 -0.22 8.68 23.91
C ILE A 60 -0.54 10.18 23.98
N LEU A 61 -0.07 10.86 25.03
CA LEU A 61 -0.33 12.28 25.29
C LEU A 61 0.39 13.24 24.33
N GLU A 62 1.52 12.85 23.71
CA GLU A 62 2.25 13.71 22.75
C GLU A 62 1.73 13.59 21.31
N SER A 63 1.06 12.49 20.95
CA SER A 63 0.59 12.24 19.58
C SER A 63 -0.80 12.79 19.29
N ILE A 64 -1.57 13.03 20.35
CA ILE A 64 -2.91 13.57 20.34
C ILE A 64 -2.78 15.06 20.69
N SER A 65 -3.36 15.98 19.91
CA SER A 65 -3.13 17.43 20.06
C SER A 65 -3.45 17.93 21.48
N GLU A 66 -2.86 19.07 21.88
CA GLU A 66 -3.08 19.69 23.19
C GLU A 66 -4.57 19.92 23.51
N GLU A 67 -5.42 20.09 22.49
CA GLU A 67 -6.89 20.26 22.63
C GLU A 67 -7.59 18.99 23.11
N PHE A 68 -7.11 17.82 22.69
CA PHE A 68 -7.63 16.51 23.09
C PHE A 68 -7.25 16.13 24.53
N THR A 69 -6.16 16.73 24.99
CA THR A 69 -5.48 16.38 26.24
C THR A 69 -6.32 16.73 27.47
N GLN A 70 -7.27 17.66 27.37
CA GLN A 70 -8.11 18.08 28.49
C GLN A 70 -9.21 17.05 28.85
N ALA A 71 -9.75 16.30 27.87
CA ALA A 71 -10.71 15.23 28.14
C ALA A 71 -10.05 14.00 28.78
N ILE A 72 -8.78 13.75 28.45
CA ILE A 72 -7.97 12.62 28.93
C ILE A 72 -7.43 12.87 30.35
N LYS A 73 -7.20 14.14 30.76
CA LYS A 73 -6.47 14.51 32.00
C LYS A 73 -7.31 14.65 33.28
N LYS A 74 -8.39 13.90 33.47
CA LYS A 74 -9.08 13.84 34.78
C LYS A 74 -8.98 12.47 35.45
N MET A 75 -7.91 12.33 36.24
CA MET A 75 -7.73 11.52 37.46
C MET A 75 -8.22 10.05 37.49
N LEU A 76 -7.30 9.15 37.90
CA LEU A 76 -7.47 7.82 38.55
C LEU A 76 -7.51 6.58 37.65
N SER A 77 -6.51 5.69 37.86
CA SER A 77 -6.46 4.22 37.61
C SER A 77 -6.84 3.64 36.22
N SER A 78 -7.47 4.42 35.35
CA SER A 78 -8.03 4.03 34.06
C SER A 78 -8.31 5.27 33.22
N TYR A 79 -7.99 5.24 31.93
CA TYR A 79 -8.42 6.25 30.97
C TYR A 79 -9.07 5.58 29.77
N ILE A 80 -10.06 6.26 29.21
CA ILE A 80 -10.89 5.76 28.11
C ILE A 80 -10.40 6.40 26.81
N VAL A 81 -10.18 5.58 25.79
CA VAL A 81 -9.89 6.01 24.42
C VAL A 81 -11.12 5.77 23.56
N TYR A 82 -11.51 6.75 22.76
CA TYR A 82 -12.56 6.61 21.76
C TYR A 82 -11.93 6.55 20.35
N PRO A 83 -11.95 5.40 19.65
CA PRO A 83 -11.34 5.27 18.33
C PRO A 83 -11.86 6.28 17.29
N LEU A 84 -13.12 6.71 17.42
CA LEU A 84 -13.73 7.73 16.55
C LEU A 84 -12.93 9.04 16.53
N GLU A 85 -12.31 9.38 17.66
CA GLU A 85 -11.51 10.60 17.82
C GLU A 85 -10.13 10.50 17.12
N LEU A 86 -9.74 9.30 16.71
CA LEU A 86 -8.46 9.02 16.06
C LEU A 86 -8.56 9.07 14.53
N TYR A 87 -9.76 8.96 13.94
CA TYR A 87 -9.98 9.02 12.49
C TYR A 87 -9.43 10.29 11.82
N PRO A 88 -9.58 11.50 12.39
CA PRO A 88 -9.02 12.71 11.78
C PRO A 88 -7.49 12.68 11.56
N LYS A 89 -6.75 11.78 12.25
CA LYS A 89 -5.31 11.58 12.03
C LYS A 89 -5.00 10.78 10.76
N LEU A 90 -5.99 10.07 10.23
CA LEU A 90 -5.89 9.30 8.99
C LEU A 90 -6.35 10.11 7.78
N ASN A 91 -6.75 11.37 7.98
CA ASN A 91 -7.09 12.28 6.88
C ASN A 91 -5.83 12.75 6.15
N PHE A 92 -5.91 12.84 4.83
CA PHE A 92 -4.85 13.44 4.03
C PHE A 92 -5.40 14.05 2.75
N THR A 93 -4.61 14.95 2.17
CA THR A 93 -4.79 15.47 0.82
C THR A 93 -3.45 15.37 0.10
N LYS A 94 -3.43 14.73 -1.06
CA LYS A 94 -2.22 14.50 -1.85
C LYS A 94 -2.46 14.77 -3.32
N GLU A 95 -1.54 15.50 -3.93
CA GLU A 95 -1.46 15.66 -5.38
C GLU A 95 -0.74 14.46 -5.99
N VAL A 96 -1.27 13.94 -7.10
CA VAL A 96 -0.65 12.93 -7.95
C VAL A 96 -0.72 13.38 -9.40
N LEU A 97 0.30 13.06 -10.19
CA LEU A 97 0.29 13.33 -11.63
C LEU A 97 -0.28 12.11 -12.37
N LEU A 98 -1.34 12.34 -13.14
CA LEU A 98 -1.94 11.34 -14.04
C LEU A 98 -1.85 11.90 -15.45
N CYS A 99 -1.21 11.20 -16.38
CA CYS A 99 -0.92 11.72 -17.72
C CYS A 99 -0.30 13.14 -17.70
N GLU A 100 0.64 13.40 -16.78
CA GLU A 100 1.27 14.71 -16.52
C GLU A 100 0.38 15.79 -15.88
N GLU A 101 -0.91 15.54 -15.65
CA GLU A 101 -1.85 16.50 -15.07
C GLU A 101 -2.03 16.28 -13.54
N PRO A 102 -2.12 17.35 -12.72
CA PRO A 102 -2.23 17.24 -11.27
C PRO A 102 -3.65 16.94 -10.81
N TYR A 103 -3.86 15.76 -10.22
CA TYR A 103 -5.09 15.36 -9.55
C TYR A 103 -4.90 15.39 -8.04
N GLU A 104 -5.92 15.82 -7.30
CA GLU A 104 -5.91 15.82 -5.84
C GLU A 104 -6.74 14.66 -5.29
N ILE A 105 -6.10 13.78 -4.51
CA ILE A 105 -6.76 12.71 -3.76
C ILE A 105 -6.93 13.19 -2.32
N GLN A 106 -8.19 13.27 -1.88
CA GLN A 106 -8.55 13.63 -0.52
C GLN A 106 -9.19 12.44 0.19
N VAL A 107 -8.68 12.14 1.38
CA VAL A 107 -9.31 11.22 2.34
C VAL A 107 -9.71 11.99 3.59
N ASP A 108 -11.00 11.97 3.91
CA ASP A 108 -11.58 12.63 5.08
C ASP A 108 -12.65 11.77 5.76
N PHE A 109 -12.40 11.37 7.00
CA PHE A 109 -13.31 10.58 7.83
C PHE A 109 -14.26 11.41 8.71
N ALA A 110 -14.48 12.70 8.40
CA ALA A 110 -15.12 13.68 9.29
C ALA A 110 -16.48 13.32 9.90
N ASN A 111 -17.23 12.31 9.41
CA ASN A 111 -18.56 12.00 9.93
C ASN A 111 -18.84 10.49 9.99
N LEU A 112 -18.72 9.91 11.20
CA LEU A 112 -19.17 8.54 11.54
C LEU A 112 -18.43 7.43 10.77
N PRO A 113 -18.53 6.13 11.17
CA PRO A 113 -17.77 5.09 10.50
C PRO A 113 -17.97 5.18 8.98
N PRO A 114 -16.87 5.18 8.20
CA PRO A 114 -16.91 5.36 6.76
C PRO A 114 -17.90 4.38 6.15
N LYS A 115 -18.66 4.84 5.16
CA LYS A 115 -19.61 4.02 4.39
C LYS A 115 -19.67 4.53 2.96
N ASP A 116 -19.81 3.61 2.02
CA ASP A 116 -20.07 3.91 0.61
C ASP A 116 -19.00 4.87 0.02
N PHE A 117 -17.74 4.76 0.43
CA PHE A 117 -16.62 5.62 0.01
C PHE A 117 -16.82 7.13 0.23
N ASN A 118 -17.75 7.55 1.10
CA ASN A 118 -17.99 8.96 1.37
C ASN A 118 -16.77 9.75 1.88
N TYR A 119 -15.75 9.03 2.35
CA TYR A 119 -14.50 9.56 2.86
C TYR A 119 -13.44 9.77 1.78
N LEU A 120 -13.61 9.22 0.56
CA LEU A 120 -12.65 9.33 -0.53
C LEU A 120 -13.20 10.27 -1.59
N LYS A 121 -12.39 11.27 -1.96
CA LYS A 121 -12.68 12.19 -3.05
C LYS A 121 -11.47 12.36 -3.94
N VAL A 122 -11.74 12.62 -5.21
CA VAL A 122 -10.73 12.91 -6.22
C VAL A 122 -11.15 14.20 -6.91
N TYR A 123 -10.23 15.13 -7.04
CA TYR A 123 -10.44 16.39 -7.75
C TYR A 123 -9.53 16.45 -8.97
N ASP A 124 -10.09 16.94 -10.08
CA ASP A 124 -9.36 17.18 -11.31
C ASP A 124 -8.47 18.44 -11.22
N PRO A 125 -7.65 18.75 -12.24
CA PRO A 125 -6.80 19.93 -12.25
C PRO A 125 -7.57 21.27 -12.18
N GLN A 126 -8.89 21.26 -12.42
CA GLN A 126 -9.75 22.43 -12.30
C GLN A 126 -10.37 22.56 -10.91
N GLY A 127 -10.20 21.56 -10.04
CA GLY A 127 -10.76 21.50 -8.69
C GLY A 127 -12.18 20.95 -8.65
N GLU A 128 -12.67 20.34 -9.72
CA GLU A 128 -13.98 19.70 -9.77
C GLU A 128 -13.90 18.24 -9.30
N GLU A 129 -14.90 17.78 -8.55
CA GLU A 129 -14.92 16.41 -8.01
C GLU A 129 -15.18 15.39 -9.14
N VAL A 130 -14.24 14.47 -9.32
CA VAL A 130 -14.35 13.36 -10.27
C VAL A 130 -15.25 12.28 -9.67
N LYS A 131 -16.19 11.79 -10.48
CA LYS A 131 -17.09 10.72 -10.05
C LYS A 131 -16.34 9.40 -9.89
N ILE A 132 -16.26 8.92 -8.65
CA ILE A 132 -15.75 7.59 -8.33
C ILE A 132 -16.85 6.52 -8.39
N LYS A 133 -16.44 5.30 -8.72
CA LYS A 133 -17.24 4.08 -8.72
C LYS A 133 -16.64 3.09 -7.71
N ALA A 134 -17.40 2.76 -6.67
CA ALA A 134 -17.02 1.69 -5.74
C ALA A 134 -16.95 0.34 -6.46
N ILE A 135 -15.83 -0.37 -6.30
CA ILE A 135 -15.65 -1.75 -6.79
C ILE A 135 -15.81 -2.72 -5.62
N GLU A 136 -15.13 -2.46 -4.50
CA GLU A 136 -15.18 -3.30 -3.31
C GLU A 136 -15.00 -2.45 -2.05
N GLU A 137 -15.83 -2.70 -1.03
CA GLU A 137 -15.71 -2.05 0.28
C GLU A 137 -15.86 -3.10 1.38
N LYS A 138 -14.92 -3.10 2.34
CA LYS A 138 -14.94 -3.98 3.51
C LYS A 138 -14.60 -3.17 4.74
N ILE A 139 -15.60 -2.81 5.52
CA ILE A 139 -15.42 -2.04 6.75
C ILE A 139 -15.75 -2.92 7.96
N ARG A 140 -14.94 -2.81 9.01
CA ARG A 140 -15.18 -3.41 10.33
C ARG A 140 -15.04 -2.31 11.36
N VAL A 141 -16.10 -2.13 12.14
CA VAL A 141 -16.15 -1.14 13.22
C VAL A 141 -16.23 -1.90 14.54
N GLY A 142 -15.31 -1.57 15.44
CA GLY A 142 -15.24 -2.16 16.76
C GLY A 142 -16.17 -1.45 17.75
N ARG A 143 -15.79 -1.52 19.02
CA ARG A 143 -16.41 -0.75 20.11
C ARG A 143 -15.99 0.71 20.04
N ASP A 144 -16.93 1.58 20.43
CA ASP A 144 -16.77 3.04 20.45
C ASP A 144 -15.78 3.54 21.50
N SER A 145 -15.47 2.73 22.51
CA SER A 145 -14.53 3.09 23.56
C SER A 145 -13.82 1.88 24.17
N VAL A 146 -12.63 2.12 24.71
CA VAL A 146 -11.80 1.13 25.42
C VAL A 146 -11.18 1.77 26.65
N ASN A 147 -11.28 1.13 27.82
CA ASN A 147 -10.49 1.53 28.98
C ASN A 147 -9.12 0.83 28.95
N MET A 148 -8.09 1.64 28.72
CA MET A 148 -6.73 1.17 28.39
C MET A 148 -5.98 0.53 29.56
N LYS A 149 -6.42 0.74 30.82
CA LYS A 149 -5.81 0.13 32.01
C LYS A 149 -6.63 -1.03 32.59
N SER A 150 -7.75 -1.40 31.97
CA SER A 150 -8.57 -2.51 32.45
C SER A 150 -7.92 -3.85 32.14
N GLN A 151 -7.59 -4.63 33.18
CA GLN A 151 -7.00 -5.96 33.04
C GLN A 151 -7.96 -7.01 32.44
N ASN A 152 -9.26 -6.71 32.43
CA ASN A 152 -10.33 -7.61 32.01
C ASN A 152 -11.04 -7.17 30.72
N GLU A 153 -10.59 -6.09 30.10
CA GLU A 153 -11.22 -5.58 28.89
C GLU A 153 -10.55 -6.13 27.64
N HIS A 154 -11.35 -6.37 26.60
CA HIS A 154 -10.82 -6.72 25.29
C HIS A 154 -10.29 -5.47 24.56
N GLY A 155 -9.57 -5.63 23.45
CA GLY A 155 -9.24 -4.52 22.57
C GLY A 155 -10.42 -4.08 21.70
N THR A 156 -10.23 -3.03 20.91
CA THR A 156 -11.13 -2.67 19.81
C THR A 156 -10.35 -2.48 18.53
N LYS A 157 -10.98 -2.76 17.40
CA LYS A 157 -10.38 -2.65 16.07
C LYS A 157 -11.38 -2.06 15.10
N HIS A 158 -10.99 -0.96 14.48
CA HIS A 158 -11.65 -0.33 13.36
C HIS A 158 -10.74 -0.48 12.15
N SER A 159 -11.24 -1.03 11.06
CA SER A 159 -10.45 -1.21 9.85
C SER A 159 -11.33 -1.10 8.63
N GLY A 160 -10.78 -0.63 7.52
CA GLY A 160 -11.48 -0.67 6.25
C GLY A 160 -10.56 -0.82 5.08
N TYR A 161 -11.08 -1.53 4.09
CA TYR A 161 -10.53 -1.65 2.76
C TYR A 161 -11.54 -1.06 1.77
N GLY A 162 -11.06 -0.23 0.86
CA GLY A 162 -11.83 0.31 -0.22
C GLY A 162 -11.05 0.27 -1.53
N LEU A 163 -11.62 -0.36 -2.55
CA LEU A 163 -11.22 -0.27 -3.95
C LEU A 163 -12.27 0.51 -4.75
N ALA A 164 -11.88 1.62 -5.36
CA ALA A 164 -12.70 2.43 -6.24
C ALA A 164 -12.04 2.61 -7.61
N SER A 165 -12.82 2.96 -8.63
CA SER A 165 -12.29 3.43 -9.92
C SER A 165 -12.87 4.77 -10.34
N PHE A 166 -12.15 5.48 -11.18
CA PHE A 166 -12.67 6.65 -11.89
C PHE A 166 -12.06 6.71 -13.30
N LEU A 167 -12.81 7.33 -14.21
CA LEU A 167 -12.37 7.54 -15.58
C LEU A 167 -11.76 8.93 -15.68
N GLU A 168 -10.52 9.01 -16.12
CA GLU A 168 -9.83 10.27 -16.36
C GLU A 168 -10.28 10.84 -17.72
N PRO A 169 -10.83 12.07 -17.75
CA PRO A 169 -11.53 12.60 -18.92
C PRO A 169 -10.63 12.90 -20.13
N TYR A 170 -9.34 13.19 -19.94
CA TYR A 170 -8.45 13.58 -21.04
C TYR A 170 -7.92 12.39 -21.85
N SER A 171 -7.45 11.35 -21.16
CA SER A 171 -6.89 10.12 -21.72
C SER A 171 -7.91 9.01 -21.92
N ASN A 172 -9.07 9.11 -21.26
CA ASN A 172 -10.08 8.04 -21.19
C ASN A 172 -9.52 6.76 -20.53
N ASN A 173 -8.48 6.89 -19.71
CA ASN A 173 -7.94 5.81 -18.89
C ASN A 173 -8.78 5.64 -17.62
N GLU A 174 -9.02 4.39 -17.23
CA GLU A 174 -9.67 4.08 -15.96
C GLU A 174 -8.61 3.80 -14.90
N TYR A 175 -8.54 4.66 -13.89
CA TYR A 175 -7.69 4.49 -12.73
C TYR A 175 -8.43 3.77 -11.61
N ILE A 176 -7.67 3.04 -10.80
CA ILE A 176 -8.12 2.38 -9.59
C ILE A 176 -7.41 2.98 -8.38
N LEU A 177 -8.18 3.24 -7.33
CA LEU A 177 -7.72 3.73 -6.04
C LEU A 177 -7.98 2.67 -4.98
N GLU A 178 -6.91 2.27 -4.30
CA GLU A 178 -6.95 1.34 -3.18
C GLU A 178 -6.62 2.08 -1.89
N ILE A 179 -7.51 1.99 -0.89
CA ILE A 179 -7.32 2.53 0.45
C ILE A 179 -7.44 1.39 1.46
N ASP A 180 -6.45 1.26 2.34
CA ASP A 180 -6.49 0.39 3.52
C ASP A 180 -6.16 1.22 4.77
N TYR A 181 -6.95 1.07 5.83
CA TYR A 181 -6.72 1.77 7.07
C TYR A 181 -7.05 0.92 8.30
N LEU A 182 -6.40 1.25 9.41
CA LEU A 182 -6.54 0.61 10.70
C LEU A 182 -6.50 1.63 11.83
N ILE A 183 -7.33 1.39 12.84
CA ILE A 183 -7.20 1.91 14.20
C ILE A 183 -7.45 0.72 15.14
N GLU A 184 -6.42 0.29 15.87
CA GLU A 184 -6.49 -0.79 16.86
C GLU A 184 -6.07 -0.25 18.22
N CYS A 185 -6.92 -0.42 19.23
CA CYS A 185 -6.59 -0.08 20.61
C CYS A 185 -6.57 -1.36 21.44
N VAL A 186 -5.42 -1.66 22.04
CA VAL A 186 -5.20 -2.82 22.90
C VAL A 186 -4.91 -2.32 24.32
N PRO A 187 -5.79 -2.60 25.30
CA PRO A 187 -5.54 -2.27 26.70
C PRO A 187 -4.46 -3.18 27.29
N VAL A 188 -3.96 -2.87 28.49
CA VAL A 188 -3.15 -3.82 29.25
C VAL A 188 -3.99 -5.05 29.60
N VAL A 189 -3.67 -6.21 29.05
CA VAL A 189 -4.36 -7.48 29.38
C VAL A 189 -3.42 -8.37 30.17
N VAL A 190 -3.91 -8.91 31.30
CA VAL A 190 -3.19 -9.94 32.08
C VAL A 190 -4.00 -11.23 32.01
N ARG A 191 -3.59 -12.17 31.16
CA ARG A 191 -4.27 -13.47 31.01
C ARG A 191 -3.62 -14.50 31.91
N VAL A 192 -4.42 -15.27 32.64
CA VAL A 192 -3.93 -16.42 33.39
C VAL A 192 -3.76 -17.58 32.41
N ILE A 193 -2.53 -18.00 32.16
CA ILE A 193 -2.22 -19.20 31.39
C ILE A 193 -2.63 -20.39 32.25
N LYS A 194 -3.49 -21.26 31.73
CA LYS A 194 -3.92 -22.50 32.39
C LYS A 194 -3.41 -23.70 31.61
N ASN A 195 -2.99 -24.75 32.32
CA ASN A 195 -2.66 -26.03 31.68
C ASN A 195 -3.94 -26.80 31.26
N ASP A 196 -3.75 -27.95 30.61
CA ASP A 196 -4.82 -28.83 30.12
C ASP A 196 -5.78 -29.35 31.22
N ARG A 197 -5.43 -29.14 32.51
CA ARG A 197 -6.24 -29.49 33.68
C ARG A 197 -6.94 -28.27 34.30
N GLY A 198 -6.86 -27.10 33.66
CA GLY A 198 -7.45 -25.84 34.14
C GLY A 198 -6.68 -25.18 35.29
N VAL A 199 -5.49 -25.66 35.64
CA VAL A 199 -4.66 -25.10 36.72
C VAL A 199 -3.85 -23.92 36.17
N ALA A 200 -3.86 -22.79 36.89
CA ALA A 200 -3.06 -21.61 36.55
C ALA A 200 -1.56 -21.94 36.60
N THR A 201 -0.86 -21.79 35.48
CA THR A 201 0.57 -22.07 35.32
C THR A 201 1.42 -20.82 35.07
N GLY A 202 0.79 -19.67 34.82
CA GLY A 202 1.50 -18.42 34.61
C GLY A 202 0.58 -17.27 34.23
N TYR A 203 1.18 -16.14 33.90
CA TYR A 203 0.48 -14.95 33.40
C TYR A 203 1.08 -14.56 32.04
N GLU A 204 0.23 -14.25 31.08
CA GLU A 204 0.59 -13.59 29.82
C GLU A 204 0.17 -12.13 29.93
N VAL A 205 1.07 -11.19 29.66
CA VAL A 205 0.79 -9.76 29.69
C VAL A 205 0.89 -9.23 28.27
N GLU A 206 -0.24 -8.78 27.70
CA GLU A 206 -0.23 -7.99 26.48
C GLU A 206 -0.02 -6.51 26.87
N ASP A 207 1.02 -5.90 26.30
CA ASP A 207 1.34 -4.48 26.53
C ASP A 207 0.27 -3.57 25.93
N GLU A 208 0.01 -2.45 26.62
CA GLU A 208 -0.82 -1.34 26.13
C GLU A 208 -0.28 -0.79 24.81
N ARG A 209 -1.14 -0.72 23.78
CA ARG A 209 -0.79 -0.09 22.50
C ARG A 209 -2.00 0.50 21.78
N ILE A 210 -1.73 1.57 21.02
CA ILE A 210 -2.62 2.09 19.99
C ILE A 210 -1.85 1.99 18.68
N GLU A 211 -2.38 1.23 17.73
CA GLU A 211 -1.83 1.09 16.39
C GLU A 211 -2.78 1.76 15.40
N MET A 212 -2.22 2.51 14.47
CA MET A 212 -3.01 3.10 13.40
C MET A 212 -2.18 3.17 12.12
N TYR A 213 -2.85 3.03 10.99
CA TYR A 213 -2.25 3.32 9.70
C TYR A 213 -3.32 3.72 8.68
N ILE A 214 -2.86 4.40 7.64
CA ILE A 214 -3.57 4.48 6.38
C ILE A 214 -2.56 4.35 5.23
N THR A 215 -2.91 3.57 4.23
CA THR A 215 -2.19 3.47 2.96
C THR A 215 -3.15 3.77 1.83
N ALA A 216 -2.70 4.56 0.87
CA ALA A 216 -3.42 4.88 -0.35
C ALA A 216 -2.51 4.61 -1.55
N LYS A 217 -3.07 3.94 -2.55
CA LYS A 217 -2.37 3.63 -3.79
C LYS A 217 -3.27 3.90 -4.99
N ILE A 218 -2.66 4.27 -6.11
CA ILE A 218 -3.33 4.52 -7.39
C ILE A 218 -2.63 3.75 -8.50
N GLY A 219 -3.39 3.27 -9.48
CA GLY A 219 -2.83 2.60 -10.64
C GLY A 219 -3.82 2.55 -11.78
N ASN A 220 -3.38 2.09 -12.94
CA ASN A 220 -4.28 1.77 -14.03
C ASN A 220 -5.08 0.53 -13.70
N ARG A 221 -6.35 0.52 -14.13
CA ARG A 221 -7.16 -0.71 -14.07
C ARG A 221 -6.55 -1.83 -14.90
N THR A 222 -5.96 -1.46 -16.03
CA THR A 222 -5.38 -2.39 -16.99
C THR A 222 -3.87 -2.44 -16.85
N TYR A 223 -3.31 -3.65 -16.90
CA TYR A 223 -1.87 -3.90 -16.91
C TYR A 223 -1.55 -5.08 -17.83
N LEU A 224 -0.28 -5.26 -18.18
CA LEU A 224 0.15 -6.42 -18.95
C LEU A 224 0.61 -7.54 -18.01
N TYR A 225 0.17 -8.77 -18.27
CA TYR A 225 0.50 -9.94 -17.45
C TYR A 225 0.88 -11.15 -18.28
N GLY A 226 1.87 -11.90 -17.80
CA GLY A 226 2.24 -13.20 -18.32
C GLY A 226 2.96 -14.04 -17.27
N GLU A 227 3.43 -15.20 -17.71
CA GLU A 227 4.11 -16.16 -16.84
C GLU A 227 5.41 -16.65 -17.50
N ARG A 228 6.52 -16.59 -16.75
CA ARG A 228 7.83 -17.11 -17.18
C ARG A 228 8.10 -18.46 -16.53
N LYS A 229 8.22 -19.52 -17.34
CA LYS A 229 8.63 -20.86 -16.86
C LYS A 229 10.14 -21.01 -16.80
N LEU A 230 10.72 -20.95 -15.61
CA LEU A 230 12.13 -21.21 -15.36
C LEU A 230 12.39 -22.72 -15.30
N ASN A 231 13.24 -23.21 -16.23
CA ASN A 231 13.78 -24.59 -16.28
C ASN A 231 12.76 -25.70 -15.96
N GLY A 232 11.49 -25.52 -16.35
CA GLY A 232 10.39 -26.47 -16.19
C GLY A 232 9.90 -26.73 -14.75
N LYS A 233 10.49 -26.11 -13.72
CA LYS A 233 10.16 -26.39 -12.31
C LYS A 233 9.48 -25.23 -11.58
N LYS A 234 9.64 -24.01 -12.09
CA LYS A 234 9.15 -22.80 -11.44
C LYS A 234 8.52 -21.90 -12.48
N THR A 235 7.37 -21.33 -12.15
CA THR A 235 6.70 -20.32 -12.96
C THR A 235 6.74 -19.02 -12.17
N LEU A 236 7.23 -17.96 -12.78
CA LEU A 236 7.22 -16.61 -12.20
C LEU A 236 6.11 -15.79 -12.87
N PRO A 237 5.21 -15.17 -12.11
CA PRO A 237 4.35 -14.12 -12.60
C PRO A 237 5.22 -12.94 -13.05
N VAL A 238 4.91 -12.41 -14.23
CA VAL A 238 5.56 -11.22 -14.79
C VAL A 238 4.48 -10.25 -15.21
N SER A 239 4.60 -9.00 -14.77
CA SER A 239 3.70 -7.92 -15.16
C SER A 239 4.48 -6.73 -15.69
N VAL A 240 3.92 -5.98 -16.63
CA VAL A 240 4.38 -4.62 -16.94
C VAL A 240 3.40 -3.65 -16.33
N VAL A 241 3.95 -2.73 -15.57
CA VAL A 241 3.24 -1.73 -14.78
C VAL A 241 3.45 -0.40 -15.46
N ASP A 242 2.36 0.22 -15.87
CA ASP A 242 2.36 1.62 -16.24
C ASP A 242 2.73 2.44 -14.98
N TRP A 243 3.99 2.85 -14.92
CA TRP A 243 4.62 3.41 -13.72
C TRP A 243 4.47 4.93 -13.66
N ASN A 244 4.43 5.58 -14.82
CA ASN A 244 4.21 7.02 -14.95
C ASN A 244 2.71 7.37 -15.01
N LEU A 245 1.83 6.37 -15.09
CA LEU A 245 0.37 6.48 -15.12
C LEU A 245 -0.11 7.29 -16.33
N ASP A 246 0.41 6.98 -17.51
CA ASP A 246 0.03 7.64 -18.77
C ASP A 246 -0.96 6.83 -19.64
N GLY A 247 -1.19 5.56 -19.29
CA GLY A 247 -2.04 4.57 -19.97
C GLY A 247 -1.35 3.80 -21.09
N GLU A 248 -0.09 4.12 -21.39
CA GLU A 248 0.73 3.46 -22.37
C GLU A 248 1.74 2.51 -21.69
N PHE A 249 2.34 1.60 -22.48
CA PHE A 249 3.39 0.71 -21.98
C PHE A 249 4.68 0.97 -22.75
N THR A 250 5.56 1.79 -22.17
CA THR A 250 6.76 2.39 -22.77
C THR A 250 8.04 2.02 -22.00
N ASP A 251 9.16 2.72 -22.25
CA ASP A 251 10.43 2.55 -21.55
C ASP A 251 10.52 3.33 -20.22
N GLU A 252 9.49 4.12 -19.90
CA GLU A 252 9.30 4.76 -18.59
C GLU A 252 8.70 3.81 -17.56
N ASP A 253 8.21 2.66 -18.03
CA ASP A 253 7.52 1.65 -17.23
C ASP A 253 8.43 0.59 -16.63
N MET A 254 7.84 -0.13 -15.68
CA MET A 254 8.54 -1.10 -14.85
C MET A 254 7.96 -2.49 -15.03
N VAL A 255 8.85 -3.47 -15.15
CA VAL A 255 8.50 -4.89 -15.12
C VAL A 255 8.54 -5.38 -13.69
N LYS A 256 7.41 -5.87 -13.21
CA LYS A 256 7.29 -6.56 -11.92
C LYS A 256 7.47 -8.07 -12.12
N ILE A 257 8.40 -8.67 -11.38
CA ILE A 257 8.56 -10.13 -11.30
C ILE A 257 8.31 -10.56 -9.85
N GLU A 258 7.43 -11.54 -9.65
CA GLU A 258 7.07 -12.03 -8.33
C GLU A 258 7.71 -13.39 -8.01
N ASP A 259 8.35 -13.53 -6.84
CA ASP A 259 8.84 -14.81 -6.34
C ASP A 259 8.52 -15.00 -4.85
N LYS A 260 7.82 -16.09 -4.50
CA LYS A 260 7.50 -16.47 -3.10
C LYS A 260 7.00 -15.31 -2.22
N LYS A 261 6.19 -14.40 -2.79
CA LYS A 261 5.61 -13.19 -2.18
C LYS A 261 6.51 -11.96 -2.12
N GLU A 262 7.68 -11.98 -2.75
CA GLU A 262 8.49 -10.79 -2.97
C GLU A 262 8.28 -10.25 -4.38
N GLU A 263 8.19 -8.93 -4.50
CA GLU A 263 8.02 -8.22 -5.76
C GLU A 263 9.34 -7.51 -6.10
N MET A 264 9.82 -7.70 -7.32
CA MET A 264 11.00 -7.02 -7.85
C MET A 264 10.64 -6.22 -9.08
N PHE A 265 11.16 -4.99 -9.18
CA PHE A 265 10.89 -4.08 -10.28
C PHE A 265 12.14 -3.85 -11.12
N PHE A 266 12.02 -4.03 -12.43
CA PHE A 266 13.10 -3.87 -13.40
C PHE A 266 12.70 -2.89 -14.49
N PRO A 267 13.61 -2.04 -14.97
CA PRO A 267 13.29 -1.07 -16.01
C PRO A 267 13.16 -1.73 -17.38
N VAL A 268 12.24 -1.21 -18.20
CA VAL A 268 12.12 -1.58 -19.63
C VAL A 268 13.20 -0.84 -20.45
N ASN A 269 13.73 -1.52 -21.48
CA ASN A 269 14.74 -1.04 -22.44
C ASN A 269 16.03 -0.48 -21.80
N LYS A 270 16.32 -0.83 -20.55
CA LYS A 270 17.51 -0.40 -19.81
C LYS A 270 18.21 -1.62 -19.22
N ARG A 271 19.55 -1.58 -19.20
CA ARG A 271 20.35 -2.64 -18.59
C ARG A 271 20.23 -2.58 -17.07
N PHE A 272 20.00 -3.72 -16.44
CA PHE A 272 19.99 -3.88 -15.00
C PHE A 272 20.79 -5.11 -14.59
N LYS A 273 21.17 -5.16 -13.32
CA LYS A 273 22.00 -6.23 -12.75
C LYS A 273 21.20 -7.01 -11.72
N VAL A 274 21.23 -8.34 -11.81
CA VAL A 274 20.62 -9.24 -10.82
C VAL A 274 21.73 -10.01 -10.10
N GLY A 275 21.63 -10.11 -8.78
CA GLY A 275 22.64 -10.75 -7.94
C GLY A 275 23.80 -9.84 -7.53
N THR A 276 24.71 -10.37 -6.71
CA THR A 276 25.87 -9.64 -6.20
C THR A 276 27.18 -10.40 -6.47
N GLY A 277 28.30 -9.68 -6.45
CA GLY A 277 29.62 -10.30 -6.64
C GLY A 277 29.84 -10.91 -8.04
N LYS A 278 30.49 -12.08 -8.09
CA LYS A 278 30.88 -12.77 -9.33
C LYS A 278 29.72 -13.50 -10.03
N GLU A 279 28.62 -13.74 -9.32
CA GLU A 279 27.42 -14.43 -9.82
C GLU A 279 26.38 -13.45 -10.38
N ALA A 280 26.68 -12.15 -10.32
CA ALA A 280 25.78 -11.12 -10.77
C ALA A 280 25.75 -11.05 -12.31
N THR A 281 24.55 -11.16 -12.86
CA THR A 281 24.30 -11.22 -14.31
C THR A 281 23.62 -9.94 -14.78
N TRP A 282 24.03 -9.43 -15.94
CA TRP A 282 23.40 -8.26 -16.56
C TRP A 282 22.28 -8.70 -17.48
N TYR A 283 21.16 -7.99 -17.42
CA TYR A 283 20.01 -8.24 -18.25
C TYR A 283 19.51 -6.95 -18.89
N ILE A 284 18.78 -7.10 -19.98
CA ILE A 284 17.91 -6.08 -20.57
C ILE A 284 16.54 -6.71 -20.78
N ILE A 285 15.49 -5.95 -20.48
CA ILE A 285 14.11 -6.35 -20.79
C ILE A 285 13.59 -5.44 -21.90
N GLU A 286 13.13 -6.04 -22.98
CA GLU A 286 12.58 -5.32 -24.14
C GLU A 286 11.11 -5.69 -24.30
N LEU A 287 10.25 -4.66 -24.34
CA LEU A 287 8.82 -4.82 -24.56
C LEU A 287 8.49 -4.52 -26.02
N GLU A 288 7.84 -5.47 -26.68
CA GLU A 288 7.40 -5.35 -28.08
C GLU A 288 5.88 -5.51 -28.17
N LYS A 289 5.19 -4.54 -28.78
CA LYS A 289 3.78 -4.67 -29.15
C LYS A 289 3.68 -5.39 -30.50
N THR A 290 3.08 -6.57 -30.51
CA THR A 290 2.99 -7.46 -31.69
C THR A 290 1.58 -7.50 -32.32
N GLY A 291 0.62 -6.80 -31.72
CA GLY A 291 -0.74 -6.63 -32.21
C GLY A 291 -1.56 -5.76 -31.26
N ASP A 292 -2.87 -5.66 -31.48
CA ASP A 292 -3.72 -4.73 -30.74
C ASP A 292 -3.72 -4.95 -29.23
N ASP A 293 -3.62 -6.21 -28.77
CA ASP A 293 -3.60 -6.63 -27.36
C ASP A 293 -2.56 -7.73 -27.07
N LYS A 294 -1.49 -7.77 -27.88
CA LYS A 294 -0.45 -8.79 -27.75
C LYS A 294 0.89 -8.14 -27.55
N TYR A 295 1.51 -8.47 -26.43
CA TYR A 295 2.78 -7.93 -26.05
C TYR A 295 3.75 -9.07 -25.80
N ILE A 296 4.99 -8.88 -26.22
CA ILE A 296 6.07 -9.81 -26.00
C ILE A 296 7.11 -9.10 -25.15
N LEU A 297 7.44 -9.72 -24.02
CA LEU A 297 8.55 -9.29 -23.17
C LEU A 297 9.73 -10.21 -23.43
N ASN A 298 10.82 -9.65 -23.94
CA ASN A 298 12.08 -10.37 -24.14
C ASN A 298 13.03 -10.00 -23.01
N ILE A 299 13.43 -10.98 -22.20
CA ILE A 299 14.47 -10.83 -21.18
C ILE A 299 15.74 -11.44 -21.77
N ASN A 300 16.78 -10.64 -21.93
CA ASN A 300 18.04 -11.07 -22.55
C ASN A 300 19.20 -10.78 -21.60
N GLU A 301 20.13 -11.71 -21.47
CA GLU A 301 21.44 -11.44 -20.86
C GLU A 301 22.19 -10.40 -21.71
N ALA A 302 22.78 -9.38 -21.08
CA ALA A 302 23.25 -8.14 -21.72
C ALA A 302 24.78 -7.92 -21.67
#